data_AF-A0A1I6SHF6-F1
#
_entry.id   AF-A0A1I6SHF6-F1
#
_cell.length_a   1.000
_cell.length_b   1.000
_cell.length_c   1.000
_cell.angle_alpha   90.00
_cell.angle_beta   90.00
_cell.angle_gamma   90.00
#
_symmetry.space_group_name_H-M   'P 1'
#
loop_
_entity.id
_entity.type
_entity.pdbx_description
1 polymer ?
#
loop_
_entity_poly.entity_id
_entity_poly.type
_entity_poly.pdbx_seq_one_letter_code
_entity_poly.pdbx_strand_id
1 'polypeptide(L)'
;MQYRRIGLYTRSYGVQDQFKVPLQLFAVWLRKKRSFPIRVVAYLYKEEFIINKKGEKVVGLFFAPDDKNEEPYIKIATGDFQNIDFDCEEGMEIYSYLQVFAHEIVHYEQWINDQPFNEEEADVKSEEMVYKFIDDICNDIDHMSDHVTKMNLDKLVKLYNVELLDIKLAVIDSLAYFSYYNNAKKMLLKCTQSSNMKIRYYSFCSLINFEGNDVVEAGIKGLKDAEEMVRIYAAQCLGFTAIGNSGVVEHLICALSDSNSDVRGYAGASLGKLGAHSSINGLRKKAECEVSDHARLRMNYGLFCLGDRSMLSNIFLFLSHIDSAVRMSAVDYLGQIEDVDDEIIINKLESALINERDEEIINEILDLIKRKKTS
;
A
#
# COMPACT_ATOMS: atom_id res chain seq x y z
N MET A 1 -5.18 47.50 21.69
CA MET A 1 -4.59 46.14 21.85
C MET A 1 -4.52 45.51 20.47
N GLN A 2 -3.33 45.40 19.90
CA GLN A 2 -3.14 44.65 18.66
C GLN A 2 -3.25 43.17 19.03
N TYR A 3 -4.22 42.45 18.47
CA TYR A 3 -4.36 41.01 18.70
C TYR A 3 -3.06 40.32 18.26
N ARG A 4 -2.37 39.70 19.22
CA ARG A 4 -1.16 38.93 18.96
C ARG A 4 -1.54 37.72 18.11
N ARG A 5 -0.89 37.55 16.96
CA ARG A 5 -1.15 36.38 16.10
C ARG A 5 -0.58 35.13 16.78
N ILE A 6 -1.31 34.03 16.70
CA ILE A 6 -0.93 32.72 17.23
C ILE A 6 -0.93 31.68 16.12
N GLY A 7 -0.28 30.53 16.32
CA GLY A 7 -0.27 29.42 15.36
C GLY A 7 1.02 29.28 14.55
N LEU A 8 1.16 28.12 13.91
CA LEU A 8 2.21 27.82 12.93
C LEU A 8 1.74 28.20 11.52
N TYR A 9 2.60 28.90 10.78
CA TYR A 9 2.35 29.31 9.39
C TYR A 9 3.50 28.87 8.51
N THR A 10 3.21 28.52 7.26
CA THR A 10 4.24 28.23 6.26
C THR A 10 4.29 29.32 5.18
N ARG A 11 5.49 29.62 4.70
CA ARG A 11 5.75 30.47 3.53
C ARG A 11 6.79 29.78 2.68
N SER A 12 6.66 29.82 1.36
CA SER A 12 7.59 29.15 0.45
C SER A 12 8.12 30.12 -0.59
N TYR A 13 9.40 29.96 -0.96
CA TYR A 13 10.08 30.81 -1.93
C TYR A 13 10.70 29.95 -3.04
N GLY A 14 9.95 29.74 -4.12
CA GLY A 14 10.40 28.99 -5.29
C GLY A 14 10.60 27.49 -5.06
N VAL A 15 10.08 26.94 -3.95
CA VAL A 15 10.10 25.51 -3.64
C VAL A 15 9.14 24.76 -4.55
N GLN A 16 9.59 23.61 -5.07
CA GLN A 16 8.78 22.75 -5.92
C GLN A 16 7.59 22.14 -5.15
N ASP A 17 6.47 21.93 -5.85
CA ASP A 17 5.24 21.44 -5.22
C ASP A 17 5.42 20.08 -4.53
N GLN A 18 6.24 19.20 -5.10
CA GLN A 18 6.57 17.88 -4.54
C GLN A 18 7.15 17.94 -3.11
N PHE A 19 7.86 19.01 -2.76
CA PHE A 19 8.39 19.21 -1.39
C PHE A 19 7.50 20.13 -0.56
N LYS A 20 6.96 21.18 -1.19
CA LYS A 20 6.14 22.19 -0.52
C LYS A 20 4.86 21.59 0.05
N VAL A 21 4.15 20.75 -0.71
CA VAL A 21 2.84 20.21 -0.32
C VAL A 21 2.95 19.30 0.92
N PRO A 22 3.86 18.32 1.01
CA PRO A 22 4.14 17.55 2.23
C PRO A 22 4.41 18.41 3.44
N LEU A 23 5.33 19.38 3.34
CA LEU A 23 5.72 20.22 4.46
C LEU A 23 4.56 21.11 4.93
N GLN A 24 3.72 21.56 4.00
CA GLN A 24 2.48 22.30 4.34
C GLN A 24 1.44 21.39 5.00
N LEU A 25 1.27 20.16 4.52
CA LEU A 25 0.37 19.19 5.15
C LEU A 25 0.83 18.85 6.57
N PHE A 26 2.14 18.65 6.77
CA PHE A 26 2.74 18.44 8.08
C PHE A 26 2.49 19.61 9.03
N ALA A 27 2.68 20.86 8.56
CA ALA A 27 2.34 22.04 9.37
C ALA A 27 0.84 22.15 9.71
N VAL A 28 -0.06 21.68 8.82
CA VAL A 28 -1.49 21.58 9.12
C VAL A 28 -1.75 20.54 10.21
N TRP A 29 -1.09 19.39 10.13
CA TRP A 29 -1.18 18.34 11.14
C TRP A 29 -0.64 18.81 12.50
N LEU A 30 0.54 19.46 12.53
CA LEU A 30 1.14 20.01 13.74
C LEU A 30 0.21 20.96 14.49
N ARG A 31 -0.50 21.84 13.77
CA ARG A 31 -1.48 22.76 14.37
C ARG A 31 -2.63 22.07 15.09
N LYS A 32 -2.94 20.83 14.75
CA LYS A 32 -3.96 20.02 15.44
C LYS A 32 -3.38 19.28 16.65
N LYS A 33 -2.09 18.96 16.63
CA LYS A 33 -1.45 18.06 17.61
C LYS A 33 -0.57 18.78 18.64
N ARG A 34 -0.21 20.05 18.40
CA ARG A 34 0.71 20.86 19.21
C ARG A 34 0.18 22.27 19.44
N SER A 35 0.71 22.92 20.49
CA SER A 35 0.33 24.28 20.87
C SER A 35 1.34 25.29 20.34
N PHE A 36 0.81 26.36 19.71
CA PHE A 36 1.60 27.48 19.20
C PHE A 36 1.07 28.80 19.80
N PRO A 37 1.36 29.07 21.09
CA PRO A 37 0.85 30.26 21.79
C PRO A 37 1.42 31.58 21.25
N ILE A 38 2.49 31.51 20.47
CA ILE A 38 3.05 32.60 19.68
C ILE A 38 3.02 32.23 18.21
N ARG A 39 2.88 33.22 17.33
CA ARG A 39 3.00 33.00 15.89
C ARG A 39 4.43 32.54 15.55
N VAL A 40 4.51 31.38 14.90
CA VAL A 40 5.74 30.83 14.33
C VAL A 40 5.59 30.77 12.82
N VAL A 41 6.61 31.18 12.08
CA VAL A 41 6.61 31.06 10.62
C VAL A 41 7.73 30.13 10.19
N ALA A 42 7.37 29.04 9.52
CA ALA A 42 8.30 28.19 8.79
C ALA A 42 8.45 28.69 7.35
N TYR A 43 9.66 29.10 7.00
CA TYR A 43 10.03 29.59 5.68
C TYR A 43 10.75 28.47 4.92
N LEU A 44 10.16 28.04 3.81
CA LEU A 44 10.68 27.00 2.92
C LEU A 44 11.42 27.65 1.75
N TYR A 45 12.66 27.25 1.54
CA TYR A 45 13.60 27.82 0.57
C TYR A 45 14.00 26.78 -0.46
N LYS A 46 14.12 27.21 -1.73
CA LYS A 46 14.57 26.35 -2.84
C LYS A 46 16.09 26.17 -2.87
N GLU A 47 16.78 26.96 -2.07
CA GLU A 47 18.22 26.97 -1.94
C GLU A 47 18.69 25.68 -1.25
N GLU A 48 19.91 25.26 -1.56
CA GLU A 48 20.54 24.04 -1.02
C GLU A 48 20.81 24.16 0.48
N PHE A 49 21.20 25.35 0.94
CA PHE A 49 21.54 25.61 2.33
C PHE A 49 21.06 27.00 2.77
N ILE A 50 20.88 27.14 4.08
CA ILE A 50 20.76 28.39 4.79
C ILE A 50 22.11 28.71 5.43
N ILE A 51 22.50 29.99 5.45
CA ILE A 51 23.68 30.44 6.18
C ILE A 51 23.26 30.90 7.57
N ASN A 52 23.78 30.25 8.61
CA ASN A 52 23.49 30.62 9.99
C ASN A 52 24.33 31.84 10.44
N LYS A 53 24.11 32.32 11.67
CA LYS A 53 24.85 33.50 12.21
C LYS A 53 26.36 33.29 12.33
N LYS A 54 26.83 32.04 12.38
CA LYS A 54 28.26 31.68 12.42
C LYS A 54 28.88 31.55 11.01
N GLY A 55 28.08 31.69 9.95
CA GLY A 55 28.52 31.52 8.57
C GLY A 55 28.51 30.07 8.08
N GLU A 56 27.93 29.15 8.86
CA GLU A 56 27.86 27.72 8.51
C GLU A 56 26.65 27.44 7.61
N LYS A 57 26.80 26.46 6.71
CA LYS A 57 25.73 25.96 5.84
C LYS A 57 24.91 24.94 6.61
N VAL A 58 23.60 25.16 6.70
CA VAL A 58 22.64 24.27 7.39
C VAL A 58 21.40 24.05 6.55
N VAL A 59 20.71 22.92 6.75
CA VAL A 59 19.47 22.59 6.03
C VAL A 59 18.20 23.02 6.79
N GLY A 60 18.29 23.12 8.12
CA GLY A 60 17.28 23.64 9.03
C GLY A 60 17.84 24.76 9.91
N LEU A 61 16.98 25.67 10.35
CA LEU A 61 17.34 26.68 11.34
C LEU A 61 16.10 27.18 12.09
N PHE A 62 16.09 26.98 13.40
CA PHE A 62 15.20 27.68 14.32
C PHE A 62 15.85 28.95 14.87
N PHE A 63 15.16 30.09 14.73
CA PHE A 63 15.52 31.33 15.40
C PHE A 63 14.73 31.46 16.71
N ALA A 64 15.47 31.32 17.81
CA ALA A 64 15.01 31.51 19.18
C ALA A 64 15.34 32.93 19.66
N PRO A 65 14.37 33.86 19.79
CA PRO A 65 14.62 35.15 20.40
C PRO A 65 14.74 35.05 21.92
N ASP A 66 15.54 35.93 22.52
CA ASP A 66 15.66 36.04 23.98
C ASP A 66 14.37 36.57 24.62
N ASP A 67 13.74 37.55 23.97
CA ASP A 67 12.41 38.05 24.36
C ASP A 67 11.32 37.13 23.81
N LYS A 68 10.58 36.44 24.68
CA LYS A 68 9.42 35.61 24.33
C LYS A 68 8.26 36.41 23.72
N ASN A 69 8.36 37.74 23.66
CA ASN A 69 7.42 38.60 22.94
C ASN A 69 7.74 38.75 21.46
N GLU A 70 8.98 38.49 21.05
CA GLU A 70 9.39 38.47 19.65
C GLU A 70 8.97 37.17 18.96
N GLU A 71 8.49 37.27 17.72
CA GLU A 71 8.06 36.10 16.95
C GLU A 71 9.28 35.26 16.51
N PRO A 72 9.36 33.97 16.88
CA PRO A 72 10.38 33.08 16.35
C PRO A 72 10.05 32.68 14.91
N TYR A 73 11.03 32.10 14.24
CA TYR A 73 10.82 31.52 12.92
C TYR A 73 11.68 30.29 12.70
N ILE A 74 11.25 29.45 11.76
CA ILE A 74 11.97 28.29 11.26
C ILE A 74 12.33 28.57 9.79
N LYS A 75 13.51 28.17 9.36
CA LYS A 75 13.90 28.14 7.95
C LYS A 75 14.28 26.73 7.56
N ILE A 76 13.86 26.30 6.38
CA ILE A 76 14.14 24.96 5.84
C ILE A 76 14.60 25.13 4.39
N ALA A 77 15.77 24.62 4.08
CA ALA A 77 16.31 24.50 2.74
C ALA A 77 15.83 23.18 2.12
N THR A 78 15.44 23.21 0.84
CA THR A 78 14.92 22.04 0.09
C THR A 78 15.62 21.84 -1.25
N GLY A 79 16.76 22.52 -1.46
CA GLY A 79 17.45 22.60 -2.75
C GLY A 79 18.53 21.55 -2.99
N ASP A 80 18.91 20.78 -1.97
CA ASP A 80 19.94 19.73 -2.03
C ASP A 80 19.43 18.42 -2.64
N PHE A 81 18.15 18.34 -3.03
CA PHE A 81 17.56 17.11 -3.55
C PHE A 81 18.24 16.53 -4.80
N GLN A 82 18.98 17.32 -5.59
CA GLN A 82 19.77 16.83 -6.72
C GLN A 82 21.02 16.03 -6.30
N ASN A 83 21.43 16.17 -5.04
CA ASN A 83 22.57 15.49 -4.44
C ASN A 83 22.16 14.29 -3.57
N ILE A 84 20.85 14.04 -3.44
CA ILE A 84 20.33 12.83 -2.80
C ILE A 84 20.58 11.67 -3.76
N ASP A 85 21.25 10.64 -3.27
CA ASP A 85 21.72 9.50 -4.06
C ASP A 85 20.56 8.89 -4.87
N PHE A 86 20.76 8.65 -6.17
CA PHE A 86 19.72 8.12 -7.06
C PHE A 86 19.32 6.67 -6.71
N ASP A 87 20.07 6.03 -5.83
CA ASP A 87 19.76 4.72 -5.24
C ASP A 87 18.80 4.79 -4.04
N CYS A 88 18.34 5.99 -3.63
CA CYS A 88 17.34 6.12 -2.56
C CYS A 88 15.94 5.69 -3.02
N GLU A 89 15.18 5.01 -2.15
CA GLU A 89 13.77 4.71 -2.42
C GLU A 89 12.98 6.00 -2.68
N GLU A 90 12.11 5.98 -3.70
CA GLU A 90 11.28 7.13 -4.08
C GLU A 90 10.51 7.70 -2.88
N GLY A 91 10.69 9.00 -2.63
CA GLY A 91 10.01 9.72 -1.55
C GLY A 91 10.87 9.91 -0.30
N MET A 92 11.99 9.18 -0.12
CA MET A 92 12.89 9.31 1.03
C MET A 92 13.38 10.75 1.24
N GLU A 93 13.62 11.49 0.16
CA GLU A 93 13.98 12.90 0.17
C GLU A 93 12.95 13.76 0.92
N ILE A 94 11.66 13.44 0.80
CA ILE A 94 10.59 14.19 1.47
C ILE A 94 10.61 13.89 2.97
N TYR A 95 10.85 12.64 3.37
CA TYR A 95 10.97 12.27 4.78
C TYR A 95 12.13 13.01 5.45
N SER A 96 13.26 13.16 4.78
CA SER A 96 14.39 13.94 5.30
C SER A 96 14.00 15.39 5.56
N TYR A 97 13.29 16.06 4.64
CA TYR A 97 12.84 17.44 4.87
C TYR A 97 11.76 17.54 5.95
N LEU A 98 10.88 16.54 6.07
CA LEU A 98 9.90 16.46 7.16
C LEU A 98 10.62 16.31 8.51
N GLN A 99 11.68 15.51 8.57
CA GLN A 99 12.48 15.30 9.77
C GLN A 99 13.23 16.57 10.16
N VAL A 100 13.83 17.28 9.20
CA VAL A 100 14.42 18.61 9.45
C VAL A 100 13.36 19.57 10.00
N PHE A 101 12.16 19.62 9.41
CA PHE A 101 11.09 20.45 9.95
C PHE A 101 10.70 20.04 11.38
N ALA A 102 10.51 18.75 11.62
CA ALA A 102 10.15 18.23 12.92
C ALA A 102 11.22 18.52 13.98
N HIS A 103 12.51 18.40 13.64
CA HIS A 103 13.64 18.72 14.49
C HIS A 103 13.60 20.18 14.95
N GLU A 104 13.40 21.13 14.03
CA GLU A 104 13.27 22.55 14.37
C GLU A 104 12.00 22.85 15.19
N ILE A 105 10.95 22.05 15.04
CA ILE A 105 9.75 22.14 15.89
C ILE A 105 10.07 21.67 17.32
N VAL A 106 10.90 20.63 17.50
CA VAL A 106 11.35 20.20 18.84
C VAL A 106 12.18 21.31 19.50
N HIS A 107 13.07 21.99 18.77
CA HIS A 107 13.76 23.16 19.33
C HIS A 107 12.81 24.31 19.68
N TYR A 108 11.79 24.57 18.87
CA TYR A 108 10.74 25.51 19.25
C TYR A 108 10.03 25.10 20.55
N GLU A 109 9.73 23.83 20.72
CA GLU A 109 9.13 23.28 21.95
C GLU A 109 10.08 23.38 23.15
N GLN A 110 11.37 23.12 22.98
CA GLN A 110 12.38 23.32 24.02
C GLN A 110 12.44 24.80 24.41
N TRP A 111 12.49 25.71 23.44
CA TRP A 111 12.52 27.15 23.67
C TRP A 111 11.28 27.64 24.38
N ILE A 112 10.06 27.34 23.91
CA ILE A 112 8.84 27.90 24.52
C ILE A 112 8.61 27.40 25.96
N ASN A 113 9.22 26.27 26.32
CA ASN A 113 9.15 25.66 27.66
C ASN A 113 10.41 25.91 28.52
N ASP A 114 11.28 26.85 28.11
CA ASP A 114 12.52 27.20 28.80
C ASP A 114 13.44 26.01 29.11
N GLN A 115 13.46 25.03 28.21
CA GLN A 115 14.37 23.89 28.25
C GLN A 115 15.68 24.21 27.51
N PRO A 116 16.81 23.59 27.89
CA PRO A 116 18.02 23.67 27.10
C PRO A 116 17.82 23.02 25.72
N PHE A 117 18.51 23.54 24.71
CA PHE A 117 18.55 22.88 23.40
C PHE A 117 19.35 21.58 23.50
N ASN A 118 18.70 20.48 23.13
CA ASN A 118 19.28 19.15 23.13
C ASN A 118 19.08 18.53 21.74
N GLU A 119 20.18 18.38 21.00
CA GLU A 119 20.22 17.85 19.63
C GLU A 119 19.83 16.36 19.60
N GLU A 120 20.32 15.54 20.54
CA GLU A 120 20.01 14.11 20.59
C GLU A 120 18.52 13.86 20.84
N GLU A 121 17.92 14.65 21.74
CA GLU A 121 16.48 14.61 21.97
C GLU A 121 15.69 15.10 20.75
N ALA A 122 16.17 16.14 20.07
CA ALA A 122 15.54 16.67 18.86
C ALA A 122 15.57 15.64 17.72
N ASP A 123 16.68 14.94 17.52
CA ASP A 123 16.81 13.86 16.54
C ASP A 123 15.77 12.76 16.77
N VAL A 124 15.74 12.18 17.98
CA VAL A 124 14.81 11.08 18.31
C VAL A 124 13.35 11.53 18.19
N LYS A 125 12.99 12.69 18.77
CA LYS A 125 11.61 13.17 18.73
C LYS A 125 11.16 13.61 17.34
N SER A 126 12.08 14.09 16.50
CA SER A 126 11.75 14.48 15.12
C SER A 126 11.33 13.27 14.29
N GLU A 127 12.05 12.15 14.41
CA GLU A 127 11.75 10.90 13.73
C GLU A 127 10.38 10.34 14.19
N GLU A 128 10.17 10.24 15.51
CA GLU A 128 8.87 9.82 16.07
C GLU A 128 7.71 10.70 15.60
N MET A 129 7.94 12.01 15.47
CA MET A 129 6.93 12.97 15.03
C MET A 129 6.55 12.78 13.57
N VAL A 130 7.53 12.50 12.69
CA VAL A 130 7.26 12.22 11.27
C VAL A 130 6.52 10.89 11.12
N TYR A 131 6.95 9.84 11.81
CA TYR A 131 6.21 8.56 11.78
C TYR A 131 4.77 8.72 12.24
N LYS A 132 4.54 9.40 13.36
CA LYS A 132 3.18 9.66 13.86
C LYS A 132 2.34 10.48 12.89
N PHE A 133 2.95 11.42 12.17
CA PHE A 133 2.25 12.18 11.15
C PHE A 133 1.76 11.29 10.02
N ILE A 134 2.63 10.42 9.48
CA ILE A 134 2.26 9.50 8.41
C ILE A 134 1.18 8.53 8.89
N ASP A 135 1.36 7.93 10.07
CA ASP A 135 0.40 7.02 10.69
C ASP A 135 -0.98 7.65 10.89
N ASP A 136 -1.04 8.87 11.45
CA ASP A 136 -2.31 9.59 11.62
C ASP A 136 -3.01 9.85 10.27
N ILE A 137 -2.26 10.13 9.19
CA ILE A 137 -2.85 10.36 7.86
C ILE A 137 -3.34 9.05 7.24
N CYS A 138 -2.59 7.95 7.37
CA CYS A 138 -3.03 6.64 6.92
C CYS A 138 -4.31 6.18 7.65
N ASN A 139 -4.38 6.38 8.98
CA ASN A 139 -5.60 6.13 9.75
C ASN A 139 -6.79 6.99 9.27
N ASP A 140 -6.56 8.28 8.97
CA ASP A 140 -7.59 9.16 8.39
C ASP A 140 -8.06 8.64 7.02
N ILE A 141 -7.16 8.06 6.21
CA ILE A 141 -7.46 7.46 4.90
C ILE A 141 -8.32 6.19 5.07
N ASP A 142 -7.97 5.31 6.01
CA ASP A 142 -8.73 4.10 6.29
C ASP A 142 -10.17 4.42 6.70
N HIS A 143 -10.34 5.41 7.59
CA HIS A 143 -11.65 5.93 7.97
C HIS A 143 -12.44 6.54 6.81
N MET A 144 -11.77 7.06 5.78
CA MET A 144 -12.44 7.54 4.56
C MET A 144 -12.97 6.38 3.71
N SER A 145 -12.28 5.23 3.66
CA SER A 145 -12.76 4.01 2.99
C SER A 145 -13.92 3.34 3.71
N ASP A 146 -14.01 3.43 5.04
CA ASP A 146 -15.18 2.96 5.81
C ASP A 146 -16.47 3.71 5.44
N HIS A 147 -16.33 4.91 4.85
CA HIS A 147 -17.43 5.79 4.49
C HIS A 147 -17.34 6.23 3.03
N VAL A 148 -17.72 5.32 2.13
CA VAL A 148 -17.63 5.48 0.67
C VAL A 148 -18.54 6.61 0.16
N THR A 149 -17.98 7.81 0.00
CA THR A 149 -18.69 9.00 -0.52
C THR A 149 -17.84 9.75 -1.55
N LYS A 150 -18.49 10.47 -2.48
CA LYS A 150 -17.77 11.33 -3.45
C LYS A 150 -16.86 12.34 -2.74
N MET A 151 -17.31 12.90 -1.62
CA MET A 151 -16.50 13.84 -0.83
C MET A 151 -15.22 13.19 -0.30
N ASN A 152 -15.29 11.94 0.19
CA ASN A 152 -14.13 11.22 0.66
C ASN A 152 -13.21 10.82 -0.50
N LEU A 153 -13.77 10.40 -1.64
CA LEU A 153 -12.98 10.20 -2.86
C LEU A 153 -12.20 11.46 -3.25
N ASP A 154 -12.85 12.63 -3.29
CA ASP A 154 -12.20 13.90 -3.62
C ASP A 154 -11.08 14.28 -2.62
N LYS A 155 -11.18 13.85 -1.35
CA LYS A 155 -10.10 14.02 -0.36
C LYS A 155 -8.94 13.05 -0.61
N LEU A 156 -9.23 11.78 -0.87
CA LEU A 156 -8.22 10.78 -1.22
C LEU A 156 -7.42 11.20 -2.45
N VAL A 157 -8.09 11.71 -3.49
CA VAL A 157 -7.41 12.24 -4.70
C VAL A 157 -6.44 13.38 -4.34
N LYS A 158 -6.80 14.26 -3.40
CA LYS A 158 -5.89 15.32 -2.95
C LYS A 158 -4.69 14.76 -2.20
N LEU A 159 -4.90 13.76 -1.34
CA LEU A 159 -3.83 13.11 -0.58
C LEU A 159 -2.86 12.34 -1.48
N TYR A 160 -3.34 11.71 -2.55
CA TYR A 160 -2.48 11.04 -3.53
C TYR A 160 -1.43 11.98 -4.15
N ASN A 161 -1.75 13.27 -4.32
CA ASN A 161 -0.84 14.26 -4.90
C ASN A 161 0.18 14.84 -3.90
N VAL A 162 0.23 14.31 -2.67
CA VAL A 162 1.21 14.74 -1.66
C VAL A 162 2.60 14.15 -1.94
N GLU A 163 2.78 13.28 -2.93
CA GLU A 163 4.11 12.72 -3.31
C GLU A 163 4.82 11.89 -2.21
N LEU A 164 4.19 11.65 -1.06
CA LEU A 164 4.67 10.71 -0.04
C LEU A 164 4.24 9.27 -0.38
N LEU A 165 5.21 8.36 -0.46
CA LEU A 165 4.96 6.99 -0.92
C LEU A 165 3.96 6.25 -0.03
N ASP A 166 4.12 6.29 1.30
CA ASP A 166 3.18 5.62 2.22
C ASP A 166 1.74 6.12 2.05
N ILE A 167 1.56 7.43 1.95
CA ILE A 167 0.25 8.06 1.72
C ILE A 167 -0.32 7.65 0.36
N LYS A 168 0.51 7.61 -0.69
CA LYS A 168 0.09 7.16 -2.02
C LYS A 168 -0.39 5.70 -1.99
N LEU A 169 0.35 4.81 -1.33
CA LEU A 169 -0.01 3.39 -1.22
C LEU A 169 -1.29 3.22 -0.41
N ALA A 170 -1.43 3.90 0.73
CA ALA A 170 -2.67 3.91 1.52
C ALA A 170 -3.87 4.39 0.69
N VAL A 171 -3.71 5.49 -0.06
CA VAL A 171 -4.79 5.95 -0.95
C VAL A 171 -5.13 4.90 -2.01
N ILE A 172 -4.13 4.30 -2.68
CA ILE A 172 -4.37 3.29 -3.71
C ILE A 172 -5.15 2.10 -3.13
N ASP A 173 -4.79 1.64 -1.95
CA ASP A 173 -5.47 0.53 -1.26
C ASP A 173 -6.93 0.90 -0.95
N SER A 174 -7.16 2.06 -0.32
CA SER A 174 -8.50 2.55 -0.02
C SER A 174 -9.38 2.74 -1.26
N LEU A 175 -8.82 3.02 -2.44
CA LEU A 175 -9.61 3.15 -3.67
C LEU A 175 -10.31 1.83 -4.08
N ALA A 176 -9.89 0.67 -3.57
CA ALA A 176 -10.57 -0.60 -3.77
C ALA A 176 -12.04 -0.58 -3.31
N TYR A 177 -12.36 0.23 -2.28
CA TYR A 177 -13.72 0.40 -1.73
C TYR A 177 -14.59 1.36 -2.55
N PHE A 178 -14.00 2.06 -3.53
CA PHE A 178 -14.67 3.06 -4.37
C PHE A 178 -15.00 2.51 -5.77
N SER A 179 -15.27 1.21 -5.89
CA SER A 179 -15.54 0.51 -7.18
C SER A 179 -16.64 1.15 -8.04
N TYR A 180 -17.66 1.74 -7.41
CA TYR A 180 -18.75 2.46 -8.10
C TYR A 180 -18.32 3.79 -8.75
N TYR A 181 -17.15 4.32 -8.41
CA TYR A 181 -16.67 5.60 -8.93
C TYR A 181 -15.69 5.38 -10.08
N ASN A 182 -16.13 5.71 -11.30
CA ASN A 182 -15.26 5.63 -12.49
C ASN A 182 -13.97 6.47 -12.37
N ASN A 183 -13.97 7.54 -11.57
CA ASN A 183 -12.77 8.32 -11.30
C ASN A 183 -11.73 7.54 -10.49
N ALA A 184 -12.15 6.74 -9.51
CA ALA A 184 -11.25 5.85 -8.77
C ALA A 184 -10.61 4.82 -9.73
N LYS A 185 -11.43 4.20 -10.60
CA LYS A 185 -10.95 3.30 -11.65
C LYS A 185 -9.89 3.95 -12.54
N LYS A 186 -10.18 5.13 -13.09
CA LYS A 186 -9.25 5.87 -13.95
C LYS A 186 -7.93 6.19 -13.27
N MET A 187 -7.97 6.53 -11.98
CA MET A 187 -6.77 6.76 -11.21
C MET A 187 -5.95 5.49 -11.06
N LEU A 188 -6.56 4.39 -10.62
CA LEU A 188 -5.86 3.10 -10.49
C LEU A 188 -5.26 2.63 -11.82
N LEU A 189 -5.98 2.77 -12.94
CA LEU A 189 -5.48 2.47 -14.29
C LEU A 189 -4.31 3.35 -14.74
N LYS A 190 -4.19 4.57 -14.21
CA LYS A 190 -3.00 5.40 -14.42
C LYS A 190 -1.85 4.91 -13.55
N CYS A 191 -2.13 4.52 -12.30
CA CYS A 191 -1.13 4.03 -11.35
C CYS A 191 -0.49 2.70 -11.78
N THR A 192 -1.17 1.85 -12.55
CA THR A 192 -0.56 0.64 -13.16
C THR A 192 0.57 0.95 -14.15
N GLN A 193 0.74 2.22 -14.55
CA GLN A 193 1.81 2.68 -15.44
C GLN A 193 2.88 3.50 -14.72
N SER A 194 2.88 3.51 -13.38
CA SER A 194 3.88 4.22 -12.57
C SER A 194 5.29 3.69 -12.78
N SER A 195 6.30 4.55 -12.70
CA SER A 195 7.70 4.13 -12.58
C SER A 195 7.94 3.31 -11.32
N ASN A 196 7.22 3.64 -10.24
CA ASN A 196 7.32 2.94 -8.97
C ASN A 196 6.63 1.57 -9.02
N MET A 197 7.38 0.50 -8.77
CA MET A 197 6.85 -0.86 -8.80
C MET A 197 5.82 -1.13 -7.70
N LYS A 198 5.97 -0.53 -6.50
CA LYS A 198 4.99 -0.62 -5.40
C LYS A 198 3.65 -0.03 -5.81
N ILE A 199 3.66 1.17 -6.39
CA ILE A 199 2.43 1.80 -6.93
C ILE A 199 1.77 0.90 -7.97
N ARG A 200 2.54 0.31 -8.89
CA ARG A 200 1.97 -0.56 -9.94
C ARG A 200 1.26 -1.77 -9.35
N TYR A 201 1.92 -2.53 -8.46
CA TYR A 201 1.32 -3.77 -7.96
C TYR A 201 0.17 -3.53 -6.97
N TYR A 202 0.26 -2.52 -6.08
CA TYR A 202 -0.87 -2.12 -5.23
C TYR A 202 -2.08 -1.71 -6.06
N SER A 203 -1.87 -1.09 -7.22
CA SER A 203 -2.97 -0.73 -8.12
C SER A 203 -3.69 -1.95 -8.66
N PHE A 204 -2.97 -3.04 -8.97
CA PHE A 204 -3.60 -4.29 -9.39
C PHE A 204 -4.36 -4.98 -8.24
N CYS A 205 -3.88 -4.90 -7.00
CA CYS A 205 -4.64 -5.34 -5.82
C CYS A 205 -6.00 -4.64 -5.75
N SER A 206 -6.02 -3.32 -5.84
CA SER A 206 -7.25 -2.54 -5.75
C SER A 206 -8.18 -2.70 -6.95
N LEU A 207 -7.61 -2.92 -8.15
CA LEU A 207 -8.38 -3.09 -9.39
C LEU A 207 -9.21 -4.38 -9.44
N ILE A 208 -8.96 -5.36 -8.55
CA ILE A 208 -9.75 -6.60 -8.46
C ILE A 208 -11.25 -6.32 -8.34
N ASN A 209 -11.63 -5.22 -7.68
CA ASN A 209 -13.04 -4.83 -7.47
C ASN A 209 -13.63 -3.99 -8.61
N PHE A 210 -12.90 -3.80 -9.72
CA PHE A 210 -13.32 -2.95 -10.83
C PHE A 210 -13.49 -3.76 -12.11
N GLU A 211 -14.66 -3.60 -12.74
CA GLU A 211 -14.95 -4.22 -14.02
C GLU A 211 -14.61 -3.31 -15.21
N GLY A 212 -14.37 -3.94 -16.36
CA GLY A 212 -14.27 -3.28 -17.66
C GLY A 212 -13.09 -3.76 -18.50
N ASN A 213 -13.23 -3.62 -19.82
CA ASN A 213 -12.18 -3.99 -20.77
C ASN A 213 -10.88 -3.20 -20.55
N ASP A 214 -10.96 -1.97 -20.03
CA ASP A 214 -9.80 -1.16 -19.67
C ASP A 214 -8.98 -1.78 -18.53
N VAL A 215 -9.65 -2.41 -17.55
CA VAL A 215 -8.99 -3.17 -16.48
C VAL A 215 -8.35 -4.45 -17.03
N VAL A 216 -9.06 -5.17 -17.90
CA VAL A 216 -8.53 -6.38 -18.55
C VAL A 216 -7.29 -6.04 -19.40
N GLU A 217 -7.33 -4.98 -20.19
CA GLU A 217 -6.18 -4.52 -20.98
C GLU A 217 -4.99 -4.13 -20.11
N ALA A 218 -5.23 -3.46 -18.97
CA ALA A 218 -4.19 -3.15 -18.00
C ALA A 218 -3.58 -4.42 -17.41
N GLY A 219 -4.40 -5.40 -17.01
CA GLY A 219 -3.93 -6.69 -16.50
C GLY A 219 -3.09 -7.47 -17.53
N ILE A 220 -3.51 -7.50 -18.80
CA ILE A 220 -2.75 -8.14 -19.88
C ILE A 220 -1.38 -7.49 -20.07
N LYS A 221 -1.28 -6.16 -19.94
CA LYS A 221 0.01 -5.45 -19.96
C LYS A 221 0.83 -5.78 -18.71
N GLY A 222 0.20 -5.81 -17.55
CA GLY A 222 0.84 -6.13 -16.26
C GLY A 222 1.46 -7.54 -16.22
N LEU A 223 0.90 -8.52 -16.94
CA LEU A 223 1.51 -9.85 -17.11
C LEU A 223 2.90 -9.83 -17.77
N LYS A 224 3.30 -8.70 -18.38
CA LYS A 224 4.59 -8.52 -19.06
C LYS A 224 5.51 -7.53 -18.33
N ASP A 225 5.15 -7.13 -17.11
CA ASP A 225 5.96 -6.21 -16.32
C ASP A 225 7.32 -6.82 -15.95
N ALA A 226 8.34 -5.98 -15.84
CA ALA A 226 9.67 -6.42 -15.44
C ALA A 226 9.66 -7.01 -14.01
N GLU A 227 8.82 -6.46 -13.14
CA GLU A 227 8.75 -6.81 -11.74
C GLU A 227 7.76 -7.96 -11.49
N GLU A 228 8.23 -9.00 -10.82
CA GLU A 228 7.43 -10.21 -10.57
C GLU A 228 6.18 -9.92 -9.74
N MET A 229 6.26 -9.02 -8.75
CA MET A 229 5.10 -8.62 -7.95
C MET A 229 4.00 -8.04 -8.82
N VAL A 230 4.34 -7.19 -9.79
CA VAL A 230 3.35 -6.63 -10.72
C VAL A 230 2.72 -7.72 -11.57
N ARG A 231 3.51 -8.68 -12.07
CA ARG A 231 2.98 -9.82 -12.85
C ARG A 231 2.06 -10.72 -12.02
N ILE A 232 2.39 -10.97 -10.76
CA ILE A 232 1.58 -11.77 -9.81
C ILE A 232 0.19 -11.15 -9.65
N TYR A 233 0.14 -9.88 -9.24
CA TYR A 233 -1.14 -9.21 -8.99
C TYR A 233 -1.92 -8.92 -10.27
N ALA A 234 -1.25 -8.74 -11.41
CA ALA A 234 -1.92 -8.66 -12.70
C ALA A 234 -2.60 -9.99 -13.06
N ALA A 235 -1.92 -11.14 -12.89
CA ALA A 235 -2.50 -12.46 -13.11
C ALA A 235 -3.71 -12.74 -12.22
N GLN A 236 -3.61 -12.37 -10.93
CA GLN A 236 -4.72 -12.46 -9.98
C GLN A 236 -5.88 -11.56 -10.41
N CYS A 237 -5.62 -10.28 -10.68
CA CYS A 237 -6.62 -9.29 -11.09
C CYS A 237 -7.45 -9.76 -12.30
N LEU A 238 -6.80 -10.35 -13.30
CA LEU A 238 -7.49 -10.90 -14.47
C LEU A 238 -8.46 -12.03 -14.12
N GLY A 239 -8.13 -12.89 -13.14
CA GLY A 239 -9.02 -13.97 -12.70
C GLY A 239 -10.32 -13.50 -12.06
N PHE A 240 -10.35 -12.28 -11.52
CA PHE A 240 -11.55 -11.69 -10.93
C PHE A 240 -12.29 -10.75 -11.90
N THR A 241 -11.58 -10.05 -12.77
CA THR A 241 -12.14 -8.95 -13.58
C THR A 241 -12.48 -9.34 -15.02
N ALA A 242 -11.94 -10.46 -15.52
CA ALA A 242 -12.08 -10.86 -16.92
C ALA A 242 -13.09 -12.00 -17.14
N ILE A 243 -14.01 -12.25 -16.21
CA ILE A 243 -14.97 -13.36 -16.29
C ILE A 243 -15.75 -13.29 -17.61
N GLY A 244 -15.72 -14.37 -18.39
CA GLY A 244 -16.36 -14.45 -19.71
C GLY A 244 -15.58 -13.79 -20.85
N ASN A 245 -14.42 -13.17 -20.60
CA ASN A 245 -13.57 -12.60 -21.63
C ASN A 245 -12.54 -13.63 -22.13
N SER A 246 -12.84 -14.29 -23.25
CA SER A 246 -11.95 -15.29 -23.83
C SER A 246 -10.61 -14.73 -24.34
N GLY A 247 -10.52 -13.41 -24.59
CA GLY A 247 -9.30 -12.76 -25.09
C GLY A 247 -8.12 -12.77 -24.11
N VAL A 248 -8.38 -13.04 -22.83
CA VAL A 248 -7.35 -13.13 -21.79
C VAL A 248 -6.71 -14.52 -21.69
N VAL A 249 -7.37 -15.57 -22.19
CA VAL A 249 -7.01 -16.97 -21.94
C VAL A 249 -5.60 -17.29 -22.42
N GLU A 250 -5.25 -16.92 -23.65
CA GLU A 250 -3.91 -17.18 -24.21
C GLU A 250 -2.81 -16.45 -23.42
N HIS A 251 -3.08 -15.26 -22.88
CA HIS A 251 -2.13 -14.51 -22.08
C HIS A 251 -1.83 -15.21 -20.75
N LEU A 252 -2.86 -15.77 -20.10
CA LEU A 252 -2.70 -16.57 -18.88
C LEU A 252 -2.04 -17.92 -19.16
N ILE A 253 -2.33 -18.56 -20.31
CA ILE A 253 -1.62 -19.78 -20.74
C ILE A 253 -0.12 -19.50 -20.91
N CYS A 254 0.26 -18.36 -21.50
CA CYS A 254 1.67 -17.96 -21.56
C CYS A 254 2.27 -17.78 -20.15
N ALA A 255 1.54 -17.14 -19.23
CA ALA A 255 1.98 -16.90 -17.85
C ALA A 255 2.19 -18.20 -17.02
N LEU A 256 1.62 -19.35 -17.41
CA LEU A 256 1.96 -20.66 -16.85
C LEU A 256 3.43 -21.09 -17.09
N SER A 257 4.20 -20.30 -17.85
CA SER A 257 5.63 -20.53 -18.10
C SER A 257 6.51 -19.41 -17.54
N ASP A 258 5.96 -18.52 -16.71
CA ASP A 258 6.76 -17.48 -16.03
C ASP A 258 7.87 -18.09 -15.16
N SER A 259 8.98 -17.37 -15.01
CA SER A 259 10.08 -17.79 -14.14
C SER A 259 9.66 -17.82 -12.66
N ASN A 260 8.78 -16.90 -12.25
CA ASN A 260 8.28 -16.82 -10.90
C ASN A 260 7.11 -17.80 -10.68
N SER A 261 7.16 -18.60 -9.61
CA SER A 261 6.15 -19.62 -9.32
C SER A 261 4.78 -19.07 -8.97
N ASP A 262 4.71 -17.92 -8.31
CA ASP A 262 3.43 -17.31 -7.94
C ASP A 262 2.70 -16.80 -9.18
N VAL A 263 3.41 -16.22 -10.16
CA VAL A 263 2.82 -15.86 -11.46
C VAL A 263 2.19 -17.09 -12.12
N ARG A 264 2.92 -18.21 -12.17
CA ARG A 264 2.40 -19.46 -12.74
C ARG A 264 1.17 -19.97 -11.98
N GLY A 265 1.23 -19.95 -10.65
CA GLY A 265 0.13 -20.40 -9.78
C GLY A 265 -1.13 -19.58 -9.97
N TYR A 266 -1.02 -18.25 -9.88
CA TYR A 266 -2.16 -17.34 -10.09
C TYR A 266 -2.69 -17.41 -11.52
N ALA A 267 -1.84 -17.58 -12.54
CA ALA A 267 -2.32 -17.82 -13.89
C ALA A 267 -3.19 -19.10 -13.98
N GLY A 268 -2.79 -20.18 -13.31
CA GLY A 268 -3.56 -21.42 -13.24
C GLY A 268 -4.91 -21.26 -12.53
N ALA A 269 -4.91 -20.61 -11.36
CA ALA A 269 -6.15 -20.33 -10.64
C ALA A 269 -7.09 -19.42 -11.45
N SER A 270 -6.55 -18.37 -12.09
CA SER A 270 -7.32 -17.44 -12.92
C SER A 270 -7.93 -18.13 -14.13
N LEU A 271 -7.21 -19.03 -14.82
CA LEU A 271 -7.80 -19.83 -15.90
C LEU A 271 -9.02 -20.63 -15.44
N GLY A 272 -8.99 -21.17 -14.22
CA GLY A 272 -10.13 -21.86 -13.63
C GLY A 272 -11.31 -20.96 -13.36
N LYS A 273 -11.08 -19.80 -12.72
CA LYS A 273 -12.13 -18.80 -12.45
C LYS A 273 -12.81 -18.28 -13.72
N LEU A 274 -12.06 -18.22 -14.81
CA LEU A 274 -12.56 -17.76 -16.10
C LEU A 274 -13.33 -18.82 -16.89
N GLY A 275 -13.37 -20.08 -16.42
CA GLY A 275 -14.00 -21.18 -17.16
C GLY A 275 -13.27 -21.51 -18.47
N ALA A 276 -11.94 -21.32 -18.51
CA ALA A 276 -11.12 -21.54 -19.69
C ALA A 276 -10.93 -23.05 -20.01
N HIS A 277 -12.00 -23.76 -20.40
CA HIS A 277 -11.94 -25.20 -20.64
C HIS A 277 -10.90 -25.62 -21.70
N SER A 278 -10.56 -24.75 -22.64
CA SER A 278 -9.49 -25.01 -23.62
C SER A 278 -8.11 -25.17 -22.97
N SER A 279 -7.87 -24.64 -21.76
CA SER A 279 -6.58 -24.70 -21.08
C SER A 279 -6.39 -25.96 -20.23
N ILE A 280 -7.39 -26.82 -20.06
CA ILE A 280 -7.36 -27.97 -19.12
C ILE A 280 -6.10 -28.84 -19.32
N ASN A 281 -5.83 -29.28 -20.54
CA ASN A 281 -4.68 -30.18 -20.81
C ASN A 281 -3.34 -29.48 -20.55
N GLY A 282 -3.24 -28.19 -20.90
CA GLY A 282 -2.04 -27.39 -20.67
C GLY A 282 -1.80 -27.16 -19.17
N LEU A 283 -2.85 -26.78 -18.45
CA LEU A 283 -2.82 -26.55 -17.01
C LEU A 283 -2.49 -27.84 -16.24
N ARG A 284 -3.07 -28.97 -16.61
CA ARG A 284 -2.78 -30.27 -15.99
C ARG A 284 -1.31 -30.64 -16.12
N LYS A 285 -0.76 -30.58 -17.35
CA LYS A 285 0.66 -30.85 -17.59
C LYS A 285 1.56 -29.92 -16.78
N LYS A 286 1.18 -28.65 -16.65
CA LYS A 286 1.92 -27.67 -15.85
C LYS A 286 1.87 -27.98 -14.36
N ALA A 287 0.70 -28.33 -13.83
CA ALA A 287 0.52 -28.71 -12.43
C ALA A 287 1.32 -29.97 -12.05
N GLU A 288 1.35 -30.98 -12.93
CA GLU A 288 2.10 -32.23 -12.73
C GLU A 288 3.62 -32.01 -12.66
N CYS A 289 4.13 -31.02 -13.40
CA CYS A 289 5.56 -30.71 -13.48
C CYS A 289 5.97 -29.54 -12.57
N GLU A 290 5.03 -28.94 -11.83
CA GLU A 290 5.30 -27.77 -11.01
C GLU A 290 6.18 -28.14 -9.81
N VAL A 291 7.14 -27.29 -9.48
CA VAL A 291 8.07 -27.54 -8.36
C VAL A 291 7.52 -26.90 -7.08
N SER A 292 6.92 -25.70 -7.19
CA SER A 292 6.38 -24.97 -6.05
C SER A 292 5.03 -25.54 -5.61
N ASP A 293 4.94 -25.96 -4.35
CA ASP A 293 3.69 -26.45 -3.75
C ASP A 293 2.59 -25.39 -3.72
N HIS A 294 2.94 -24.12 -3.50
CA HIS A 294 2.02 -22.99 -3.62
C HIS A 294 1.44 -22.91 -5.03
N ALA A 295 2.29 -22.91 -6.05
CA ALA A 295 1.84 -22.80 -7.44
C ALA A 295 0.98 -24.02 -7.84
N ARG A 296 1.41 -25.22 -7.45
CA ARG A 296 0.70 -26.47 -7.70
C ARG A 296 -0.69 -26.48 -7.05
N LEU A 297 -0.82 -26.02 -5.80
CA LEU A 297 -2.11 -25.86 -5.14
C LEU A 297 -3.05 -24.94 -5.93
N ARG A 298 -2.56 -23.76 -6.36
CA ARG A 298 -3.34 -22.81 -7.16
C ARG A 298 -3.78 -23.39 -8.50
N MET A 299 -2.91 -24.15 -9.16
CA MET A 299 -3.25 -24.84 -10.41
C MET A 299 -4.27 -25.97 -10.20
N ASN A 300 -4.16 -26.74 -9.11
CA ASN A 300 -5.13 -27.77 -8.75
C ASN A 300 -6.51 -27.16 -8.47
N TYR A 301 -6.56 -26.02 -7.78
CA TYR A 301 -7.78 -25.23 -7.64
C TYR A 301 -8.34 -24.80 -9.00
N GLY A 302 -7.49 -24.28 -9.89
CA GLY A 302 -7.90 -23.92 -11.25
C GLY A 302 -8.52 -25.09 -12.01
N LEU A 303 -7.88 -26.27 -11.98
CA LEU A 303 -8.38 -27.50 -12.61
C LEU A 303 -9.70 -27.98 -11.99
N PHE A 304 -9.85 -27.85 -10.67
CA PHE A 304 -11.10 -28.15 -9.98
C PHE A 304 -12.24 -27.28 -10.52
N CYS A 305 -12.04 -25.96 -10.62
CA CYS A 305 -13.02 -25.04 -11.19
C CYS A 305 -13.37 -25.35 -12.66
N LEU A 306 -12.43 -25.94 -13.42
CA LEU A 306 -12.66 -26.39 -14.80
C LEU A 306 -13.38 -27.75 -14.91
N GLY A 307 -13.74 -28.36 -13.77
CA GLY A 307 -14.53 -29.59 -13.69
C GLY A 307 -13.73 -30.85 -13.31
N ASP A 308 -12.43 -30.74 -13.04
CA ASP A 308 -11.64 -31.88 -12.56
C ASP A 308 -11.87 -32.11 -11.06
N ARG A 309 -12.98 -32.78 -10.73
CA ARG A 309 -13.39 -33.04 -9.33
C ARG A 309 -12.36 -33.84 -8.53
N SER A 310 -11.47 -34.59 -9.18
CA SER A 310 -10.41 -35.34 -8.49
C SER A 310 -9.41 -34.41 -7.78
N MET A 311 -9.31 -33.15 -8.23
CA MET A 311 -8.42 -32.16 -7.64
C MET A 311 -8.84 -31.74 -6.23
N LEU A 312 -10.10 -31.93 -5.83
CA LEU A 312 -10.53 -31.66 -4.45
C LEU A 312 -9.72 -32.47 -3.44
N SER A 313 -9.47 -33.75 -3.72
CA SER A 313 -8.61 -34.60 -2.88
C SER A 313 -7.17 -34.11 -2.83
N ASN A 314 -6.65 -33.57 -3.94
CA ASN A 314 -5.30 -32.99 -3.97
C ASN A 314 -5.22 -31.71 -3.13
N ILE A 315 -6.23 -30.83 -3.21
CA ILE A 315 -6.31 -29.61 -2.38
C ILE A 315 -6.34 -29.98 -0.90
N PHE A 316 -7.09 -31.01 -0.51
CA PHE A 316 -7.15 -31.52 0.86
C PHE A 316 -5.81 -32.01 1.42
N LEU A 317 -4.86 -32.46 0.58
CA LEU A 317 -3.53 -32.86 1.05
C LEU A 317 -2.72 -31.66 1.55
N PHE A 318 -2.94 -30.48 0.97
CA PHE A 318 -2.22 -29.27 1.35
C PHE A 318 -2.60 -28.73 2.73
N LEU A 319 -3.72 -29.16 3.33
CA LEU A 319 -4.09 -28.84 4.72
C LEU A 319 -3.13 -29.43 5.76
N SER A 320 -2.26 -30.37 5.36
CA SER A 320 -1.22 -30.95 6.24
C SER A 320 0.19 -30.65 5.75
N HIS A 321 0.34 -29.62 4.91
CA HIS A 321 1.63 -29.21 4.37
C HIS A 321 2.56 -28.66 5.46
N ILE A 322 3.87 -28.86 5.31
CA ILE A 322 4.86 -28.43 6.31
C ILE A 322 4.92 -26.90 6.44
N ASP A 323 4.75 -26.19 5.32
CA ASP A 323 4.68 -24.73 5.24
C ASP A 323 3.28 -24.23 5.62
N SER A 324 3.21 -23.33 6.60
CA SER A 324 1.95 -22.72 7.08
C SER A 324 1.28 -21.86 6.01
N ALA A 325 2.04 -21.17 5.16
CA ALA A 325 1.47 -20.34 4.10
C ALA A 325 0.72 -21.20 3.07
N VAL A 326 1.22 -22.40 2.76
CA VAL A 326 0.54 -23.36 1.86
C VAL A 326 -0.74 -23.88 2.51
N ARG A 327 -0.71 -24.17 3.82
CA ARG A 327 -1.90 -24.59 4.56
C ARG A 327 -2.97 -23.49 4.56
N MET A 328 -2.60 -22.25 4.88
CA MET A 328 -3.51 -21.10 4.81
C MET A 328 -4.12 -20.95 3.42
N SER A 329 -3.29 -20.99 2.37
CA SER A 329 -3.77 -20.93 0.98
C SER A 329 -4.78 -22.05 0.66
N ALA A 330 -4.57 -23.26 1.20
CA ALA A 330 -5.49 -24.38 0.98
C ALA A 330 -6.85 -24.13 1.64
N VAL A 331 -6.86 -23.55 2.85
CA VAL A 331 -8.08 -23.12 3.53
C VAL A 331 -8.81 -22.05 2.70
N ASP A 332 -8.09 -21.03 2.22
CA ASP A 332 -8.65 -19.96 1.38
C ASP A 332 -9.30 -20.48 0.10
N TYR A 333 -8.63 -21.41 -0.60
CA TYR A 333 -9.17 -21.98 -1.84
C TYR A 333 -10.35 -22.91 -1.59
N LEU A 334 -10.35 -23.69 -0.51
CA LEU A 334 -11.53 -24.48 -0.11
C LEU A 334 -12.72 -23.58 0.24
N GLY A 335 -12.46 -22.41 0.81
CA GLY A 335 -13.49 -21.41 1.08
C GLY A 335 -14.14 -20.82 -0.17
N GLN A 336 -13.45 -20.83 -1.31
CA GLN A 336 -13.96 -20.34 -2.60
C GLN A 336 -14.74 -21.41 -3.39
N ILE A 337 -14.75 -22.67 -2.95
CA ILE A 337 -15.48 -23.75 -3.63
C ILE A 337 -16.95 -23.71 -3.18
N GLU A 338 -17.88 -23.52 -4.13
CA GLU A 338 -19.32 -23.45 -3.85
C GLU A 338 -20.11 -24.67 -4.36
N ASP A 339 -19.53 -25.47 -5.26
CA ASP A 339 -20.22 -26.54 -6.00
C ASP A 339 -19.90 -27.96 -5.48
N VAL A 340 -19.67 -28.05 -4.17
CA VAL A 340 -19.40 -29.27 -3.41
C VAL A 340 -20.26 -29.25 -2.15
N ASP A 341 -20.69 -30.43 -1.69
CA ASP A 341 -21.34 -30.56 -0.40
C ASP A 341 -20.41 -30.05 0.72
N ASP A 342 -20.85 -28.99 1.41
CA ASP A 342 -20.07 -28.31 2.45
C ASP A 342 -19.68 -29.26 3.59
N GLU A 343 -20.46 -30.31 3.88
CA GLU A 343 -20.12 -31.37 4.83
C GLU A 343 -18.78 -32.03 4.50
N ILE A 344 -18.45 -32.23 3.22
CA ILE A 344 -17.18 -32.85 2.80
C ILE A 344 -16.00 -31.96 3.18
N ILE A 345 -16.13 -30.65 2.94
CA ILE A 345 -15.08 -29.67 3.25
C ILE A 345 -14.96 -29.52 4.77
N ILE A 346 -16.08 -29.37 5.48
CA ILE A 346 -16.13 -29.25 6.95
C ILE A 346 -15.44 -30.44 7.62
N ASN A 347 -15.80 -31.67 7.26
CA ASN A 347 -15.20 -32.87 7.86
C ASN A 347 -13.67 -32.92 7.66
N LYS A 348 -13.19 -32.45 6.50
CA LYS A 348 -11.75 -32.39 6.24
C LYS A 348 -11.06 -31.29 7.06
N LEU A 349 -11.68 -30.12 7.18
CA LEU A 349 -11.18 -29.00 7.99
C LEU A 349 -11.14 -29.37 9.48
N GLU A 350 -12.19 -30.00 10.01
CA GLU A 350 -12.23 -30.49 11.39
C GLU A 350 -11.11 -31.51 11.67
N SER A 351 -10.79 -32.36 10.69
CA SER A 351 -9.64 -33.28 10.79
C SER A 351 -8.29 -32.55 10.80
N ALA A 352 -8.16 -31.46 10.03
CA ALA A 352 -6.94 -30.65 9.98
C ALA A 352 -6.68 -29.91 11.31
N LEU A 353 -7.73 -29.40 11.97
CA LEU A 353 -7.65 -28.71 13.26
C LEU A 353 -6.97 -29.52 14.36
N ILE A 354 -7.11 -30.86 14.34
CA ILE A 354 -6.53 -31.74 15.38
C ILE A 354 -5.01 -31.53 15.50
N ASN A 355 -4.34 -31.33 14.36
CA ASN A 355 -2.88 -31.23 14.27
C ASN A 355 -2.38 -29.82 13.99
N GLU A 356 -3.26 -28.87 13.67
CA GLU A 356 -2.86 -27.48 13.48
C GLU A 356 -2.39 -26.86 14.80
N ARG A 357 -1.33 -26.04 14.71
CA ARG A 357 -0.72 -25.34 15.85
C ARG A 357 -0.57 -23.85 15.60
N ASP A 358 -0.71 -23.43 14.35
CA ASP A 358 -0.74 -22.03 13.96
C ASP A 358 -2.09 -21.41 14.32
N GLU A 359 -2.10 -20.43 15.23
CA GLU A 359 -3.34 -19.80 15.72
C GLU A 359 -4.10 -19.06 14.62
N GLU A 360 -3.40 -18.47 13.66
CA GLU A 360 -4.02 -17.75 12.56
C GLU A 360 -4.81 -18.73 11.67
N ILE A 361 -4.19 -19.86 11.34
CA ILE A 361 -4.83 -20.92 10.53
C ILE A 361 -5.99 -21.56 11.31
N ILE A 362 -5.85 -21.79 12.61
CA ILE A 362 -6.94 -22.31 13.44
C ILE A 362 -8.15 -21.38 13.36
N ASN A 363 -7.94 -20.08 13.51
CA ASN A 363 -9.01 -19.09 13.45
C ASN A 363 -9.67 -19.07 12.07
N GLU A 364 -8.89 -19.03 10.98
CA GLU A 364 -9.46 -19.04 9.62
C GLU A 364 -10.23 -20.32 9.33
N ILE A 365 -9.74 -21.49 9.77
CA ILE A 365 -10.47 -22.77 9.62
C ILE A 365 -11.80 -22.72 10.37
N LEU A 366 -11.81 -22.24 11.62
CA LEU A 366 -13.03 -22.16 12.43
C LEU A 366 -14.05 -21.19 11.81
N ASP A 367 -13.58 -20.05 11.31
CA ASP A 367 -14.42 -19.07 10.63
C ASP A 367 -14.98 -19.61 9.31
N LEU A 368 -14.17 -20.34 8.53
CA LEU A 368 -14.63 -21.01 7.32
C LEU A 368 -15.68 -22.08 7.60
N ILE A 369 -15.45 -22.94 8.61
CA ILE A 369 -16.45 -23.94 9.03
C ILE A 369 -17.77 -23.26 9.42
N LYS A 370 -17.70 -22.15 10.15
CA LYS A 370 -18.88 -21.38 10.54
C LYS A 370 -19.63 -20.84 9.32
N ARG A 371 -18.92 -20.22 8.36
CA ARG A 371 -19.50 -19.73 7.10
C ARG A 371 -20.22 -20.85 6.34
N LYS A 372 -19.54 -22.00 6.18
CA LYS A 372 -20.02 -23.20 5.47
C LYS A 372 -21.22 -23.89 6.13
N LYS A 373 -21.38 -23.80 7.45
CA LYS A 373 -22.56 -24.32 8.18
C LYS A 373 -23.81 -23.43 8.01
N THR A 374 -23.63 -22.19 7.52
CA THR A 374 -24.69 -21.19 7.40
C THR A 374 -25.10 -20.87 5.96
N SER A 375 -24.32 -21.31 4.96
CA SER A 375 -24.69 -21.33 3.54
C SER A 375 -25.68 -22.44 3.25
#